data_AF-A0AA92S564-F1
#
_entry.id   AF-A0AA92S564-F1
#
_cell.length_a   1.000
_cell.length_b   1.000
_cell.length_c   1.000
_cell.angle_alpha   90.00
_cell.angle_beta   90.00
_cell.angle_gamma   90.00
#
_symmetry.space_group_name_H-M   'P 1'
#
loop_
_entity.id
_entity.type
_entity.pdbx_description
1 polymer ?
#
loop_
_entity_poly.entity_id
_entity_poly.type
_entity_poly.pdbx_seq_one_letter_code
_entity_poly.pdbx_strand_id
1 'polypeptide(L)'
;MHKVVVLGTGPAGLTAAIYLARANMHPLVVEGNEPGGQLTLTTEVENFPGFPDGIMGPELMQNMRKQAERFGATFQTGWVTNVDLSKRPFTLTVDESVQIQAESLVVSTGASAKLLGIPGEKENIGRGVSTCATCDGFFFRGKKVIIVGGGDSAMEEANFLTKFATEVRVIHRRNELRASKIMQDRARNNPKITWSLNATPIEVIANEKGVTGLKVKQNDTGVEETIDTDGIFVAIGHRPNTTFLKGQIKTDETGYIMVTPGTTETNIPGVFACGDVQDHRYRQAISAAGTGCMAALDCERFLESDAVHDWSMSEPKQYQALVEDKIFVGSASDVESMIQNEGVEVVVDLRGEAQQPAFSDPNVQWIQIALSDEGNSDQSTLFKQAIEEVVKAYKNGKKVAFHCNGGRGRTGAVAAGTHLSLGLSSTLQEAEEKVKEIRSEINIKPKQKEALHKLFSE
;
A
#
# COMPACT_ATOMS: atom_id res chain seq x y z
N MET A 1 -17.01 15.34 -8.75
CA MET A 1 -15.68 15.25 -8.15
C MET A 1 -15.79 14.34 -6.94
N HIS A 2 -14.91 13.36 -6.81
CA HIS A 2 -14.92 12.35 -5.74
C HIS A 2 -13.65 12.47 -4.89
N LYS A 3 -13.72 12.17 -3.59
CA LYS A 3 -12.50 12.05 -2.76
C LYS A 3 -11.65 10.88 -3.24
N VAL A 4 -12.28 9.74 -3.46
CA VAL A 4 -11.61 8.52 -3.90
C VAL A 4 -12.43 7.78 -4.93
N VAL A 5 -11.74 7.30 -5.96
CA VAL A 5 -12.28 6.35 -6.93
C VAL A 5 -11.56 5.01 -6.75
N VAL A 6 -12.32 3.91 -6.73
CA VAL A 6 -11.81 2.54 -6.71
C VAL A 6 -12.05 1.90 -8.08
N LEU A 7 -11.01 1.38 -8.71
CA LEU A 7 -11.11 0.75 -10.04
C LEU A 7 -11.14 -0.76 -9.91
N GLY A 8 -12.28 -1.36 -10.22
CA GLY A 8 -12.50 -2.80 -10.18
C GLY A 8 -13.34 -3.25 -8.99
N THR A 9 -14.04 -4.36 -9.19
CA THR A 9 -15.05 -4.90 -8.27
C THR A 9 -14.73 -6.32 -7.80
N GLY A 10 -13.46 -6.74 -7.90
CA GLY A 10 -13.00 -7.96 -7.25
C GLY A 10 -12.92 -7.82 -5.73
N PRO A 11 -12.45 -8.86 -5.01
CA PRO A 11 -12.32 -8.84 -3.55
C PRO A 11 -11.51 -7.66 -3.01
N ALA A 12 -10.44 -7.27 -3.72
CA ALA A 12 -9.62 -6.12 -3.35
C ALA A 12 -10.40 -4.79 -3.39
N GLY A 13 -11.01 -4.48 -4.54
CA GLY A 13 -11.76 -3.25 -4.74
C GLY A 13 -12.97 -3.12 -3.82
N LEU A 14 -13.74 -4.20 -3.65
CA LEU A 14 -14.89 -4.19 -2.74
C LEU A 14 -14.48 -4.07 -1.28
N THR A 15 -13.38 -4.71 -0.87
CA THR A 15 -12.86 -4.52 0.50
C THR A 15 -12.40 -3.08 0.69
N ALA A 16 -11.67 -2.51 -0.27
CA ALA A 16 -11.26 -1.11 -0.20
C ALA A 16 -12.47 -0.16 -0.08
N ALA A 17 -13.50 -0.39 -0.90
CA ALA A 17 -14.74 0.38 -0.87
C ALA A 17 -15.47 0.27 0.48
N ILE A 18 -15.52 -0.92 1.11
CA ILE A 18 -16.12 -1.10 2.44
C ILE A 18 -15.41 -0.23 3.48
N TYR A 19 -14.08 -0.27 3.53
CA TYR A 19 -13.31 0.48 4.52
C TYR A 19 -13.42 1.99 4.29
N LEU A 20 -13.25 2.45 3.05
CA LEU A 20 -13.39 3.87 2.69
C LEU A 20 -14.80 4.41 2.94
N ALA A 21 -15.84 3.62 2.66
CA ALA A 21 -17.22 4.02 2.93
C ALA A 21 -17.49 4.14 4.43
N ARG A 22 -16.95 3.22 5.24
CA ARG A 22 -17.02 3.29 6.71
C ARG A 22 -16.27 4.48 7.30
N ALA A 23 -15.21 4.93 6.63
CA ALA A 23 -14.47 6.15 6.93
C ALA A 23 -15.16 7.44 6.44
N ASN A 24 -16.41 7.36 5.94
CA ASN A 24 -17.13 8.50 5.34
C ASN A 24 -16.40 9.17 4.16
N MET A 25 -15.57 8.42 3.42
CA MET A 25 -14.89 8.92 2.23
C MET A 25 -15.76 8.85 0.95
N HIS A 26 -16.97 8.30 1.06
CA HIS A 26 -17.96 8.18 -0.03
C HIS A 26 -17.35 7.68 -1.36
N PRO A 27 -16.71 6.49 -1.37
CA PRO A 27 -15.99 6.00 -2.54
C PRO A 27 -16.94 5.77 -3.72
N LEU A 28 -16.48 6.15 -4.92
CA LEU A 28 -17.06 5.69 -6.18
C LEU A 28 -16.28 4.48 -6.69
N VAL A 29 -16.96 3.37 -6.94
CA VAL A 29 -16.38 2.16 -7.51
C VAL A 29 -16.74 2.08 -8.99
N VAL A 30 -15.73 2.03 -9.87
CA VAL A 30 -15.93 1.82 -11.32
C VAL A 30 -15.80 0.33 -11.62
N GLU A 31 -16.84 -0.25 -12.20
CA GLU A 31 -17.06 -1.70 -12.16
C GLU A 31 -16.31 -2.48 -13.23
N GLY A 32 -16.10 -1.87 -14.40
CA GLY A 32 -15.65 -2.58 -15.60
C GLY A 32 -16.74 -3.46 -16.21
N ASN A 33 -16.34 -4.26 -17.20
CA ASN A 33 -17.24 -5.10 -17.99
C ASN A 33 -17.55 -6.45 -17.33
N GLU A 34 -16.81 -6.81 -16.28
CA GLU A 34 -16.97 -8.06 -15.53
C GLU A 34 -17.15 -7.77 -14.03
N PRO A 35 -18.30 -7.21 -13.60
CA PRO A 35 -18.53 -6.89 -12.19
C PRO A 35 -18.38 -8.13 -11.29
N GLY A 36 -17.59 -8.01 -10.23
CA GLY A 36 -17.24 -9.12 -9.33
C GLY A 36 -15.90 -9.81 -9.68
N GLY A 37 -15.37 -9.57 -10.88
CA GLY A 37 -14.08 -10.09 -11.31
C GLY A 37 -14.03 -11.63 -11.45
N GLN A 38 -12.84 -12.19 -11.37
CA GLN A 38 -12.57 -13.61 -11.69
C GLN A 38 -13.40 -14.61 -10.86
N LEU A 39 -13.78 -14.27 -9.62
CA LEU A 39 -14.60 -15.16 -8.79
C LEU A 39 -16.01 -15.38 -9.33
N THR A 40 -16.48 -14.55 -10.26
CA THR A 40 -17.76 -14.79 -10.93
C THR A 40 -17.73 -15.95 -11.91
N LEU A 41 -16.52 -16.37 -12.32
CA LEU A 41 -16.30 -17.47 -13.26
C LEU A 41 -16.07 -18.80 -12.55
N THR A 42 -15.84 -18.79 -11.23
CA THR A 42 -15.71 -20.02 -10.43
C THR A 42 -17.06 -20.44 -9.85
N THR A 43 -17.25 -21.76 -9.68
CA THR A 43 -18.42 -22.30 -9.01
C THR A 43 -18.29 -22.12 -7.51
N GLU A 44 -17.41 -22.86 -6.86
CA GLU A 44 -17.33 -22.97 -5.40
C GLU A 44 -15.99 -22.46 -4.87
N VAL A 45 -16.05 -21.74 -3.75
CA VAL A 45 -14.90 -21.17 -3.05
C VAL A 45 -14.85 -21.76 -1.64
N GLU A 46 -13.86 -22.62 -1.39
CA GLU A 46 -13.68 -23.31 -0.09
C GLU A 46 -12.56 -22.70 0.76
N ASN A 47 -11.77 -21.77 0.19
CA ASN A 47 -10.56 -21.23 0.80
C ASN A 47 -10.68 -19.75 1.22
N PHE A 48 -11.89 -19.18 1.16
CA PHE A 48 -12.17 -17.86 1.73
C PHE A 48 -12.69 -18.03 3.17
N PRO A 49 -11.96 -17.56 4.19
CA PRO A 49 -12.33 -17.79 5.58
C PRO A 49 -13.66 -17.13 5.94
N GLY A 50 -14.45 -17.81 6.78
CA GLY A 50 -15.80 -17.39 7.18
C GLY A 50 -16.93 -18.22 6.56
N PHE A 51 -16.61 -19.07 5.59
CA PHE A 51 -17.57 -19.98 4.91
C PHE A 51 -17.12 -21.44 5.11
N PRO A 52 -17.41 -22.07 6.26
CA PRO A 52 -16.92 -23.41 6.59
C PRO A 52 -17.43 -24.51 5.64
N ASP A 53 -18.59 -24.30 5.04
CA ASP A 53 -19.22 -25.22 4.08
C ASP A 53 -18.99 -24.77 2.62
N GLY A 54 -18.07 -23.83 2.39
CA GLY A 54 -17.87 -23.19 1.08
C GLY A 54 -18.93 -22.15 0.74
N ILE A 55 -18.72 -21.43 -0.36
CA ILE A 55 -19.66 -20.46 -0.93
C ILE A 55 -19.52 -20.38 -2.44
N MET A 56 -20.61 -20.11 -3.15
CA MET A 56 -20.53 -19.86 -4.59
C MET A 56 -19.75 -18.57 -4.88
N GLY A 57 -18.82 -18.60 -5.83
CA GLY A 57 -18.01 -17.44 -6.21
C GLY A 57 -18.84 -16.16 -6.50
N PRO A 58 -19.87 -16.23 -7.37
CA PRO A 58 -20.79 -15.12 -7.60
C PRO A 58 -21.52 -14.64 -6.33
N GLU A 59 -21.89 -15.54 -5.43
CA GLU A 59 -22.59 -15.21 -4.20
C GLU A 59 -21.67 -14.47 -3.22
N LEU A 60 -20.42 -14.92 -3.07
CA LEU A 60 -19.40 -14.22 -2.30
C LEU A 60 -19.23 -12.78 -2.80
N MET A 61 -19.10 -12.60 -4.11
CA MET A 61 -18.94 -11.26 -4.69
C MET A 61 -20.17 -10.38 -4.51
N GLN A 62 -21.38 -10.94 -4.64
CA GLN A 62 -22.62 -10.22 -4.38
C GLN A 62 -22.72 -9.80 -2.91
N ASN A 63 -22.31 -10.65 -1.97
CA ASN A 63 -22.31 -10.34 -0.54
C ASN A 63 -21.33 -9.20 -0.21
N MET A 64 -20.12 -9.23 -0.77
CA MET A 64 -19.14 -8.13 -0.62
C MET A 64 -19.68 -6.82 -1.21
N ARG A 65 -20.35 -6.87 -2.37
CA ARG A 65 -20.96 -5.69 -2.99
C ARG A 65 -22.04 -5.08 -2.09
N LYS A 66 -23.00 -5.90 -1.63
CA LYS A 66 -24.07 -5.46 -0.72
C LYS A 66 -23.50 -4.83 0.55
N GLN A 67 -22.38 -5.35 1.07
CA GLN A 67 -21.70 -4.78 2.22
C GLN A 67 -21.12 -3.40 1.92
N ALA A 68 -20.47 -3.20 0.76
CA ALA A 68 -19.96 -1.90 0.34
C ALA A 68 -21.10 -0.88 0.16
N GLU A 69 -22.17 -1.24 -0.55
CA GLU A 69 -23.37 -0.40 -0.76
C GLU A 69 -24.01 0.00 0.57
N ARG A 70 -24.14 -0.95 1.51
CA ARG A 70 -24.71 -0.71 2.84
C ARG A 70 -23.97 0.40 3.61
N PHE A 71 -22.66 0.51 3.45
CA PHE A 71 -21.86 1.55 4.11
C PHE A 71 -21.75 2.86 3.33
N GLY A 72 -22.35 2.94 2.13
CA GLY A 72 -22.43 4.17 1.34
C GLY A 72 -21.44 4.26 0.18
N ALA A 73 -20.82 3.15 -0.23
CA ALA A 73 -20.11 3.11 -1.51
C ALA A 73 -21.10 3.24 -2.67
N THR A 74 -20.73 3.98 -3.70
CA THR A 74 -21.52 4.12 -4.93
C THR A 74 -20.83 3.41 -6.08
N PHE A 75 -21.60 3.00 -7.09
CA PHE A 75 -21.09 2.19 -8.19
C PHE A 75 -21.42 2.87 -9.51
N GLN A 76 -20.44 2.87 -10.41
CA GLN A 76 -20.61 3.30 -11.79
C GLN A 76 -20.19 2.17 -12.73
N THR A 77 -21.14 1.69 -13.51
CA THR A 77 -20.86 0.80 -14.63
C THR A 77 -20.08 1.56 -15.70
N GLY A 78 -19.09 0.91 -16.27
CA GLY A 78 -18.27 1.45 -17.35
C GLY A 78 -16.82 1.01 -17.25
N TRP A 79 -16.07 1.23 -18.32
CA TRP A 79 -14.68 0.82 -18.45
C TRP A 79 -13.75 2.03 -18.47
N VAL A 80 -12.79 2.10 -17.55
CA VAL A 80 -11.75 3.14 -17.58
C VAL A 80 -10.80 2.89 -18.75
N THR A 81 -10.88 3.73 -19.78
CA THR A 81 -10.03 3.64 -20.97
C THR A 81 -8.74 4.44 -20.85
N ASN A 82 -8.74 5.47 -20.00
CA ASN A 82 -7.58 6.33 -19.80
C ASN A 82 -7.59 6.98 -18.42
N VAL A 83 -6.41 7.34 -17.93
CA VAL A 83 -6.23 8.20 -16.74
C VAL A 83 -5.18 9.25 -17.01
N ASP A 84 -5.37 10.45 -16.45
CA ASP A 84 -4.35 11.49 -16.32
C ASP A 84 -4.00 11.62 -14.84
N LEU A 85 -2.79 11.15 -14.51
CA LEU A 85 -2.23 11.14 -13.15
C LEU A 85 -1.19 12.25 -12.94
N SER A 86 -1.03 13.15 -13.93
CA SER A 86 0.00 14.21 -13.89
C SER A 86 -0.29 15.32 -12.89
N LYS A 87 -1.56 15.50 -12.53
CA LYS A 87 -2.04 16.53 -11.60
C LYS A 87 -3.24 16.04 -10.81
N ARG A 88 -3.43 16.59 -9.62
CA ARG A 88 -4.61 16.34 -8.77
C ARG A 88 -5.63 17.49 -8.92
N PRO A 89 -6.95 17.21 -8.86
CA PRO A 89 -7.54 15.87 -8.82
C PRO A 89 -7.26 15.11 -10.13
N PHE A 90 -6.99 13.82 -10.00
CA PHE A 90 -6.75 12.93 -11.13
C PHE A 90 -8.00 12.85 -11.99
N THR A 91 -7.79 12.70 -13.30
CA THR A 91 -8.89 12.64 -14.26
C THR A 91 -8.93 11.26 -14.91
N LEU A 92 -10.10 10.62 -14.88
CA LEU A 92 -10.35 9.32 -15.47
C LEU A 92 -11.34 9.45 -16.61
N THR A 93 -11.06 8.79 -17.72
CA THR A 93 -12.00 8.64 -18.84
C THR A 93 -12.66 7.27 -18.76
N VAL A 94 -13.98 7.25 -18.59
CA VAL A 94 -14.82 6.06 -18.64
C VAL A 94 -15.56 6.00 -19.97
N ASP A 95 -15.56 4.84 -20.61
CA ASP A 95 -16.22 4.58 -21.91
C ASP A 95 -15.91 5.66 -22.96
N GLU A 96 -14.63 6.06 -23.01
CA GLU A 96 -14.06 7.05 -23.96
C GLU A 96 -14.59 8.49 -23.86
N SER A 97 -15.63 8.74 -23.09
CA SER A 97 -16.39 9.99 -23.14
C SER A 97 -16.68 10.60 -21.76
N VAL A 98 -16.94 9.78 -20.74
CA VAL A 98 -17.32 10.26 -19.41
C VAL A 98 -16.07 10.60 -18.62
N GLN A 99 -15.96 11.84 -18.16
CA GLN A 99 -14.85 12.31 -17.33
C GLN A 99 -15.22 12.23 -15.84
N ILE A 100 -14.40 11.56 -15.06
CA ILE A 100 -14.50 11.49 -13.59
C ILE A 100 -13.26 12.11 -12.99
N GLN A 101 -13.42 12.94 -11.96
CA GLN A 101 -12.32 13.51 -11.21
C GLN A 101 -12.27 12.97 -9.79
N ALA A 102 -11.07 12.61 -9.34
CA ALA A 102 -10.83 12.03 -8.02
C ALA A 102 -9.57 12.62 -7.34
N GLU A 103 -9.63 12.93 -6.05
CA GLU A 103 -8.44 13.37 -5.31
C GLU A 103 -7.42 12.25 -5.09
N SER A 104 -7.92 11.01 -4.98
CA SER A 104 -7.13 9.78 -4.81
C SER A 104 -7.71 8.63 -5.64
N LEU A 105 -6.86 7.64 -5.97
CA LEU A 105 -7.20 6.51 -6.81
C LEU A 105 -6.71 5.19 -6.19
N VAL A 106 -7.61 4.20 -6.09
CA VAL A 106 -7.26 2.83 -5.73
C VAL A 106 -7.40 1.94 -6.96
N VAL A 107 -6.29 1.41 -7.47
CA VAL A 107 -6.23 0.52 -8.63
C VAL A 107 -6.33 -0.93 -8.16
N SER A 108 -7.47 -1.57 -8.46
CA SER A 108 -7.76 -2.97 -8.10
C SER A 108 -8.28 -3.78 -9.29
N THR A 109 -7.75 -3.51 -10.48
CA THR A 109 -8.21 -4.05 -11.76
C THR A 109 -7.86 -5.52 -12.00
N GLY A 110 -7.11 -6.13 -11.07
CA GLY A 110 -6.73 -7.54 -11.11
C GLY A 110 -5.78 -7.89 -12.25
N ALA A 111 -5.66 -9.20 -12.50
CA ALA A 111 -4.91 -9.76 -13.61
C ALA A 111 -5.70 -10.88 -14.27
N SER A 112 -5.81 -10.86 -15.60
CA SER A 112 -6.53 -11.89 -16.34
C SER A 112 -5.61 -13.09 -16.61
N ALA A 113 -6.10 -14.30 -16.36
CA ALA A 113 -5.41 -15.53 -16.77
C ALA A 113 -5.22 -15.55 -18.29
N LYS A 114 -4.04 -15.97 -18.74
CA LYS A 114 -3.79 -16.19 -20.17
C LYS A 114 -4.38 -17.54 -20.55
N LEU A 115 -5.25 -17.53 -21.56
CA LEU A 115 -5.83 -18.72 -22.17
C LEU A 115 -5.07 -19.12 -23.44
N LEU A 116 -5.22 -20.37 -23.87
CA LEU A 116 -4.63 -20.89 -25.10
C LEU A 116 -5.34 -20.35 -26.35
N GLY A 117 -6.62 -20.02 -26.24
CA GLY A 117 -7.46 -19.56 -27.35
C GLY A 117 -7.88 -20.71 -28.27
N ILE A 118 -8.05 -21.92 -27.72
CA ILE A 118 -8.42 -23.12 -28.48
C ILE A 118 -9.92 -23.42 -28.35
N PRO A 119 -10.54 -24.10 -29.33
CA PRO A 119 -11.94 -24.52 -29.23
C PRO A 119 -12.20 -25.36 -27.98
N GLY A 120 -13.35 -25.09 -27.34
CA GLY A 120 -13.79 -25.78 -26.12
C GLY A 120 -13.12 -25.30 -24.83
N GLU A 121 -12.06 -24.47 -24.88
CA GLU A 121 -11.39 -24.00 -23.66
C GLU A 121 -12.30 -23.09 -22.85
N LYS A 122 -12.86 -22.04 -23.48
CA LYS A 122 -13.64 -21.01 -22.79
C LYS A 122 -14.99 -21.55 -22.29
N GLU A 123 -15.64 -22.41 -23.08
CA GLU A 123 -16.94 -23.01 -22.76
C GLU A 123 -16.89 -24.01 -21.61
N ASN A 124 -15.70 -24.53 -21.29
CA ASN A 124 -15.50 -25.54 -20.25
C ASN A 124 -14.74 -25.01 -19.02
N ILE A 125 -14.52 -23.69 -18.90
CA ILE A 125 -14.06 -23.07 -17.66
C ILE A 125 -15.08 -23.37 -16.55
N GLY A 126 -14.62 -23.90 -15.41
CA GLY A 126 -15.49 -24.34 -14.31
C GLY A 126 -16.20 -25.68 -14.55
N ARG A 127 -16.04 -26.30 -15.74
CA ARG A 127 -16.58 -27.63 -16.10
C ARG A 127 -15.47 -28.64 -16.42
N GLY A 128 -14.28 -28.41 -15.88
CA GLY A 128 -13.10 -29.26 -16.07
C GLY A 128 -11.88 -28.50 -16.60
N VAL A 129 -12.05 -27.31 -17.16
CA VAL A 129 -10.94 -26.38 -17.43
C VAL A 129 -10.81 -25.41 -16.26
N SER A 130 -9.58 -25.19 -15.79
CA SER A 130 -9.25 -24.27 -14.70
C SER A 130 -7.97 -23.50 -15.03
N THR A 131 -7.85 -22.29 -14.49
CA THR A 131 -6.64 -21.45 -14.53
C THR A 131 -5.97 -21.32 -13.16
N CYS A 132 -6.46 -22.04 -12.15
CA CYS A 132 -5.99 -21.96 -10.76
C CYS A 132 -5.96 -23.35 -10.10
N ALA A 133 -4.80 -24.00 -10.07
CA ALA A 133 -4.67 -25.30 -9.39
C ALA A 133 -4.95 -25.23 -7.88
N THR A 134 -4.58 -24.16 -7.20
CA THR A 134 -4.82 -24.00 -5.75
C THR A 134 -6.29 -23.83 -5.40
N CYS A 135 -7.08 -23.30 -6.33
CA CYS A 135 -8.52 -23.13 -6.19
C CYS A 135 -9.24 -24.47 -6.40
N ASP A 136 -8.98 -25.13 -7.53
CA ASP A 136 -9.86 -26.22 -7.98
C ASP A 136 -9.24 -27.62 -7.82
N GLY A 137 -7.96 -27.72 -7.48
CA GLY A 137 -7.23 -29.00 -7.43
C GLY A 137 -7.86 -30.04 -6.51
N PHE A 138 -8.55 -29.62 -5.46
CA PHE A 138 -9.25 -30.50 -4.53
C PHE A 138 -10.37 -31.32 -5.21
N PHE A 139 -11.11 -30.72 -6.16
CA PHE A 139 -12.22 -31.37 -6.90
C PHE A 139 -11.76 -32.50 -7.85
N PHE A 140 -10.45 -32.61 -8.07
CA PHE A 140 -9.82 -33.63 -8.91
C PHE A 140 -9.16 -34.75 -8.11
N ARG A 141 -9.56 -34.93 -6.84
CA ARG A 141 -9.14 -36.07 -6.03
C ARG A 141 -9.48 -37.40 -6.71
N GLY A 142 -8.46 -38.24 -6.88
CA GLY A 142 -8.63 -39.56 -7.53
C GLY A 142 -8.68 -39.52 -9.06
N LYS A 143 -8.63 -38.33 -9.68
CA LYS A 143 -8.80 -38.12 -11.12
C LYS A 143 -7.46 -37.95 -11.85
N LYS A 144 -7.48 -38.07 -13.18
CA LYS A 144 -6.35 -37.72 -14.05
C LYS A 144 -6.48 -36.26 -14.48
N VAL A 145 -5.39 -35.51 -14.39
CA VAL A 145 -5.39 -34.10 -14.79
C VAL A 145 -4.23 -33.77 -15.71
N ILE A 146 -4.46 -32.79 -16.57
CA ILE A 146 -3.46 -32.18 -17.43
C ILE A 146 -3.11 -30.81 -16.87
N ILE A 147 -1.84 -30.44 -16.98
CA ILE A 147 -1.40 -29.06 -16.80
C ILE A 147 -0.68 -28.58 -18.05
N VAL A 148 -1.11 -27.46 -18.61
CA VAL A 148 -0.52 -26.83 -19.80
C VAL A 148 0.35 -25.67 -19.36
N GLY A 149 1.66 -25.78 -19.59
CA GLY A 149 2.62 -24.75 -19.19
C GLY A 149 4.05 -25.26 -19.12
N GLY A 150 5.00 -24.35 -18.92
CA GLY A 150 6.42 -24.72 -18.81
C GLY A 150 7.31 -23.73 -18.07
N GLY A 151 6.72 -22.81 -17.32
CA GLY A 151 7.42 -21.95 -16.35
C GLY A 151 7.37 -22.52 -14.95
N ASP A 152 7.95 -21.83 -13.97
CA ASP A 152 7.96 -22.28 -12.57
C ASP A 152 6.55 -22.50 -12.01
N SER A 153 5.60 -21.60 -12.30
CA SER A 153 4.21 -21.75 -11.86
C SER A 153 3.59 -23.07 -12.32
N ALA A 154 3.83 -23.48 -13.57
CA ALA A 154 3.31 -24.75 -14.07
C ALA A 154 3.94 -25.95 -13.33
N MET A 155 5.21 -25.89 -12.95
CA MET A 155 5.88 -26.97 -12.22
C MET A 155 5.47 -27.03 -10.75
N GLU A 156 5.24 -25.88 -10.13
CA GLU A 156 4.70 -25.78 -8.76
C GLU A 156 3.27 -26.30 -8.70
N GLU A 157 2.41 -25.86 -9.62
CA GLU A 157 1.02 -26.31 -9.71
C GLU A 157 0.92 -27.79 -10.07
N ALA A 158 1.78 -28.31 -10.97
CA ALA A 158 1.83 -29.73 -11.28
C ALA A 158 2.09 -30.57 -10.02
N ASN A 159 3.10 -30.19 -9.24
CA ASN A 159 3.41 -30.85 -7.97
C ASN A 159 2.28 -30.71 -6.95
N PHE A 160 1.66 -29.53 -6.85
CA PHE A 160 0.51 -29.32 -5.98
C PHE A 160 -0.65 -30.27 -6.31
N LEU A 161 -0.99 -30.40 -7.59
CA LEU A 161 -2.07 -31.27 -8.07
C LEU A 161 -1.83 -32.74 -7.74
N THR A 162 -0.57 -33.21 -7.66
CA THR A 162 -0.26 -34.60 -7.29
C THR A 162 -0.72 -35.00 -5.88
N LYS A 163 -1.02 -34.03 -5.01
CA LYS A 163 -1.62 -34.27 -3.69
C LYS A 163 -3.05 -34.82 -3.77
N PHE A 164 -3.75 -34.55 -4.88
CA PHE A 164 -5.15 -34.92 -5.09
C PHE A 164 -5.31 -35.92 -6.23
N ALA A 165 -4.70 -35.61 -7.38
CA ALA A 165 -4.80 -36.40 -8.60
C ALA A 165 -4.05 -37.74 -8.51
N THR A 166 -4.49 -38.71 -9.31
CA THR A 166 -3.80 -40.00 -9.50
C THR A 166 -2.64 -39.87 -10.48
N GLU A 167 -2.81 -39.04 -11.52
CA GLU A 167 -1.80 -38.70 -12.52
C GLU A 167 -1.92 -37.21 -12.87
N VAL A 168 -0.78 -36.54 -13.02
CA VAL A 168 -0.68 -35.16 -13.53
C VAL A 168 0.20 -35.18 -14.78
N ARG A 169 -0.38 -34.91 -15.95
CA ARG A 169 0.38 -34.83 -17.20
C ARG A 169 0.72 -33.40 -17.55
N VAL A 170 2.01 -33.08 -17.63
CA VAL A 170 2.50 -31.78 -18.10
C VAL A 170 2.54 -31.78 -19.62
N ILE A 171 1.84 -30.83 -20.25
CA ILE A 171 1.90 -30.58 -21.68
C ILE A 171 2.63 -29.25 -21.93
N HIS A 172 3.67 -29.32 -22.77
CA HIS A 172 4.42 -28.14 -23.18
C HIS A 172 4.74 -28.16 -24.67
N ARG A 173 4.55 -27.02 -25.33
CA ARG A 173 4.76 -26.84 -26.78
C ARG A 173 6.23 -26.90 -27.25
N ARG A 174 7.20 -27.07 -26.35
CA ARG A 174 8.63 -27.17 -26.66
C ARG A 174 9.24 -28.37 -25.97
N ASN A 175 10.41 -28.78 -26.43
CA ASN A 175 11.23 -29.79 -25.75
C ASN A 175 11.86 -29.28 -24.45
N GLU A 176 12.04 -27.97 -24.32
CA GLU A 176 12.70 -27.35 -23.17
C GLU A 176 11.73 -26.46 -22.38
N LEU A 177 11.83 -26.55 -21.06
CA LEU A 177 11.03 -25.75 -20.12
C LEU A 177 11.79 -24.48 -19.72
N ARG A 178 11.04 -23.40 -19.45
CA ARG A 178 11.58 -22.15 -18.90
C ARG A 178 11.72 -22.18 -17.38
N ALA A 179 11.07 -23.11 -16.71
CA ALA A 179 11.16 -23.28 -15.26
C ALA A 179 12.62 -23.41 -14.81
N SER A 180 12.93 -22.90 -13.62
CA SER A 180 14.21 -23.10 -12.95
C SER A 180 14.56 -24.58 -12.86
N LYS A 181 15.86 -24.88 -12.90
CA LYS A 181 16.36 -26.26 -12.91
C LYS A 181 15.85 -27.07 -11.70
N ILE A 182 15.81 -26.43 -10.52
CA ILE A 182 15.31 -27.04 -9.29
C ILE A 182 13.83 -27.42 -9.39
N MET A 183 12.99 -26.56 -9.99
CA MET A 183 11.56 -26.87 -10.17
C MET A 183 11.34 -27.97 -11.19
N GLN A 184 12.10 -27.97 -12.29
CA GLN A 184 12.07 -29.07 -13.26
C GLN A 184 12.46 -30.40 -12.59
N ASP A 185 13.55 -30.42 -11.83
CA ASP A 185 14.04 -31.64 -11.19
C ASP A 185 13.05 -32.15 -10.14
N ARG A 186 12.45 -31.25 -9.34
CA ARG A 186 11.38 -31.60 -8.39
C ARG A 186 10.19 -32.25 -9.09
N ALA A 187 9.70 -31.65 -10.19
CA ALA A 187 8.59 -32.21 -10.95
C ALA A 187 8.95 -33.55 -11.61
N ARG A 188 10.16 -33.68 -12.17
CA ARG A 188 10.62 -34.93 -12.83
C ARG A 188 10.81 -36.08 -11.84
N ASN A 189 11.18 -35.77 -10.61
CA ASN A 189 11.33 -36.76 -9.53
C ASN A 189 10.00 -37.20 -8.92
N ASN A 190 8.87 -36.60 -9.29
CA ASN A 190 7.56 -36.96 -8.80
C ASN A 190 6.94 -38.07 -9.69
N PRO A 191 6.72 -39.29 -9.18
CA PRO A 191 6.27 -40.43 -9.99
C PRO A 191 4.84 -40.29 -10.51
N LYS A 192 4.05 -39.35 -9.97
CA LYS A 192 2.69 -39.05 -10.48
C LYS A 192 2.71 -38.08 -11.65
N ILE A 193 3.85 -37.49 -11.99
CA ILE A 193 3.98 -36.52 -13.08
C ILE A 193 4.47 -37.20 -14.35
N THR A 194 3.66 -37.11 -15.41
CA THR A 194 4.00 -37.57 -16.76
C THR A 194 4.20 -36.39 -17.71
N TRP A 195 4.87 -36.60 -18.84
CA TRP A 195 5.37 -35.51 -19.69
C TRP A 195 4.98 -35.71 -21.15
N SER A 196 4.38 -34.68 -21.74
CA SER A 196 4.12 -34.54 -23.16
C SER A 196 4.76 -33.23 -23.62
N LEU A 197 6.06 -33.29 -23.88
CA LEU A 197 6.84 -32.18 -24.41
C LEU A 197 6.73 -32.15 -25.94
N ASN A 198 7.03 -30.99 -26.51
CA ASN A 198 6.84 -30.71 -27.93
C ASN A 198 5.43 -30.99 -28.46
N ALA A 199 4.44 -30.85 -27.59
CA ALA A 199 3.04 -31.08 -27.89
C ALA A 199 2.26 -29.77 -27.74
N THR A 200 1.53 -29.38 -28.78
CA THR A 200 0.71 -28.17 -28.81
C THR A 200 -0.77 -28.54 -28.65
N PRO A 201 -1.46 -28.06 -27.60
CA PRO A 201 -2.91 -28.20 -27.48
C PRO A 201 -3.65 -27.62 -28.68
N ILE A 202 -4.68 -28.32 -29.17
CA ILE A 202 -5.49 -27.93 -30.32
C ILE A 202 -6.95 -27.68 -29.93
N GLU A 203 -7.51 -28.53 -29.07
CA GLU A 203 -8.95 -28.52 -28.76
C GLU A 203 -9.21 -29.21 -27.40
N VAL A 204 -10.10 -28.64 -26.60
CA VAL A 204 -10.63 -29.27 -25.39
C VAL A 204 -11.83 -30.14 -25.76
N ILE A 205 -11.76 -31.42 -25.44
CA ILE A 205 -12.85 -32.38 -25.69
C ILE A 205 -13.67 -32.52 -24.41
N ALA A 206 -14.98 -32.27 -24.53
CA ALA A 206 -15.92 -32.32 -23.41
C ALA A 206 -17.28 -32.91 -23.84
N ASN A 207 -18.02 -33.42 -22.86
CA ASN A 207 -19.40 -33.87 -23.02
C ASN A 207 -20.32 -33.20 -21.99
N GLU A 208 -21.55 -33.71 -21.81
CA GLU A 208 -22.51 -33.18 -20.84
C GLU A 208 -21.96 -33.14 -19.40
N LYS A 209 -21.10 -34.11 -19.04
CA LYS A 209 -20.51 -34.26 -17.71
C LYS A 209 -19.23 -33.44 -17.50
N GLY A 210 -18.73 -32.75 -18.53
CA GLY A 210 -17.52 -31.93 -18.48
C GLY A 210 -16.39 -32.43 -19.39
N VAL A 211 -15.17 -31.98 -19.10
CA VAL A 211 -13.96 -32.36 -19.86
C VAL A 211 -13.71 -33.86 -19.81
N THR A 212 -13.36 -34.44 -20.97
CA THR A 212 -12.97 -35.85 -21.11
C THR A 212 -11.60 -36.03 -21.75
N GLY A 213 -11.05 -34.99 -22.39
CA GLY A 213 -9.75 -35.09 -23.02
C GLY A 213 -9.21 -33.77 -23.54
N LEU A 214 -7.93 -33.76 -23.88
CA LEU A 214 -7.29 -32.67 -24.60
C LEU A 214 -6.66 -33.22 -25.89
N LYS A 215 -7.09 -32.67 -27.03
CA LYS A 215 -6.47 -32.96 -28.31
C LYS A 215 -5.17 -32.16 -28.44
N VAL A 216 -4.08 -32.84 -28.78
CA VAL A 216 -2.75 -32.24 -28.94
C VAL A 216 -2.14 -32.62 -30.29
N LYS A 217 -1.29 -31.75 -30.81
CA LYS A 217 -0.45 -32.00 -31.98
C LYS A 217 0.99 -32.17 -31.53
N GLN A 218 1.62 -33.28 -31.89
CA GLN A 218 3.06 -33.42 -31.78
C GLN A 218 3.73 -32.57 -32.85
N ASN A 219 4.58 -31.63 -32.45
CA ASN A 219 5.08 -30.61 -33.38
C ASN A 219 6.05 -31.17 -34.43
N ASP A 220 6.85 -32.18 -34.08
CA ASP A 220 7.85 -32.76 -35.00
C ASP A 220 7.21 -33.65 -36.07
N THR A 221 6.20 -34.43 -35.69
CA THR A 221 5.56 -35.42 -36.58
C THR A 221 4.25 -34.91 -37.20
N GLY A 222 3.66 -33.87 -36.62
CA GLY A 222 2.34 -33.36 -36.98
C GLY A 222 1.18 -34.26 -36.57
N VAL A 223 1.45 -35.40 -35.92
CA VAL A 223 0.42 -36.36 -35.46
C VAL A 223 -0.44 -35.71 -34.39
N GLU A 224 -1.76 -35.84 -34.56
CA GLU A 224 -2.74 -35.40 -33.58
C GLU A 224 -3.20 -36.60 -32.75
N GLU A 225 -3.23 -36.44 -31.43
CA GLU A 225 -3.71 -37.45 -30.49
C GLU A 225 -4.63 -36.80 -29.45
N THR A 226 -5.59 -37.56 -28.93
CA THR A 226 -6.43 -37.14 -27.80
C THR A 226 -5.89 -37.79 -26.54
N ILE A 227 -5.57 -36.97 -25.55
CA ILE A 227 -5.14 -37.42 -24.24
C ILE A 227 -6.34 -37.37 -23.31
N ASP A 228 -6.76 -38.53 -22.79
CA ASP A 228 -7.84 -38.64 -21.82
C ASP A 228 -7.47 -37.93 -20.51
N THR A 229 -8.39 -37.10 -20.03
CA THR A 229 -8.23 -36.39 -18.75
C THR A 229 -9.59 -36.02 -18.19
N ASP A 230 -9.69 -35.91 -16.86
CA ASP A 230 -10.89 -35.40 -16.21
C ASP A 230 -10.81 -33.87 -16.00
N GLY A 231 -9.60 -33.30 -16.04
CA GLY A 231 -9.36 -31.87 -15.83
C GLY A 231 -8.16 -31.33 -16.58
N ILE A 232 -8.21 -30.03 -16.92
CA ILE A 232 -7.16 -29.30 -17.63
C ILE A 232 -6.88 -28.01 -16.87
N PHE A 233 -5.64 -27.84 -16.42
CA PHE A 233 -5.16 -26.64 -15.74
C PHE A 233 -4.26 -25.83 -16.69
N VAL A 234 -4.64 -24.61 -16.99
CA VAL A 234 -3.90 -23.72 -17.91
C VAL A 234 -2.99 -22.80 -17.09
N ALA A 235 -1.71 -23.15 -17.02
CA ALA A 235 -0.68 -22.49 -16.21
C ALA A 235 0.35 -21.75 -17.08
N ILE A 236 -0.13 -20.92 -18.03
CA ILE A 236 0.72 -20.14 -18.96
C ILE A 236 0.92 -18.68 -18.53
N GLY A 237 0.55 -18.36 -17.29
CA GLY A 237 0.73 -17.06 -16.65
C GLY A 237 -0.51 -16.16 -16.72
N HIS A 238 -0.39 -14.99 -16.12
CA HIS A 238 -1.46 -13.97 -16.07
C HIS A 238 -0.98 -12.69 -16.76
N ARG A 239 -1.93 -11.82 -17.10
CA ARG A 239 -1.68 -10.47 -17.60
C ARG A 239 -2.36 -9.47 -16.65
N PRO A 240 -1.59 -8.66 -15.91
CA PRO A 240 -2.17 -7.60 -15.08
C PRO A 240 -2.89 -6.55 -15.94
N ASN A 241 -4.02 -6.05 -15.43
CA ASN A 241 -4.90 -5.16 -16.17
C ASN A 241 -4.46 -3.69 -16.01
N THR A 242 -3.29 -3.37 -16.55
CA THR A 242 -2.59 -2.07 -16.36
C THR A 242 -2.49 -1.21 -17.62
N THR A 243 -2.97 -1.70 -18.77
CA THR A 243 -2.78 -1.04 -20.08
C THR A 243 -3.30 0.40 -20.13
N PHE A 244 -4.40 0.71 -19.43
CA PHE A 244 -5.01 2.04 -19.38
C PHE A 244 -4.13 3.09 -18.68
N LEU A 245 -3.14 2.67 -17.89
CA LEU A 245 -2.22 3.56 -17.17
C LEU A 245 -1.17 4.19 -18.11
N LYS A 246 -0.96 3.62 -19.31
CA LYS A 246 -0.02 4.12 -20.34
C LYS A 246 1.39 4.42 -19.81
N GLY A 247 1.87 3.62 -18.86
CA GLY A 247 3.21 3.74 -18.27
C GLY A 247 3.40 4.85 -17.24
N GLN A 248 2.33 5.55 -16.82
CA GLN A 248 2.41 6.57 -15.76
C GLN A 248 2.77 5.98 -14.39
N ILE A 249 2.31 4.75 -14.14
CA ILE A 249 2.65 3.97 -12.94
C ILE A 249 3.73 2.97 -13.31
N LYS A 250 4.78 2.87 -12.48
CA LYS A 250 5.86 1.91 -12.65
C LYS A 250 5.34 0.49 -12.49
N THR A 251 5.66 -0.35 -13.46
CA THR A 251 5.39 -1.78 -13.44
C THR A 251 6.68 -2.58 -13.54
N ASP A 252 6.64 -3.85 -13.13
CA ASP A 252 7.70 -4.80 -13.45
C ASP A 252 7.72 -5.15 -14.96
N GLU A 253 8.68 -5.99 -15.37
CA GLU A 253 8.85 -6.44 -16.76
C GLU A 253 7.64 -7.22 -17.31
N THR A 254 6.79 -7.76 -16.42
CA THR A 254 5.59 -8.52 -16.78
C THR A 254 4.31 -7.69 -16.71
N GLY A 255 4.42 -6.43 -16.26
CA GLY A 255 3.35 -5.43 -16.23
C GLY A 255 2.63 -5.27 -14.89
N TYR A 256 3.06 -5.95 -13.81
CA TYR A 256 2.44 -5.81 -12.49
C TYR A 256 2.85 -4.49 -11.86
N ILE A 257 1.92 -3.80 -11.20
CA ILE A 257 2.21 -2.52 -10.55
C ILE A 257 3.22 -2.74 -9.42
N MET A 258 4.30 -1.97 -9.41
CA MET A 258 5.23 -1.96 -8.30
C MET A 258 4.72 -1.05 -7.20
N VAL A 259 4.59 -1.60 -5.99
CA VAL A 259 4.26 -0.85 -4.77
C VAL A 259 5.44 -0.85 -3.80
N THR A 260 5.47 0.13 -2.90
CA THR A 260 6.45 0.13 -1.80
C THR A 260 6.24 -1.13 -0.94
N PRO A 261 7.28 -1.95 -0.70
CA PRO A 261 7.12 -3.18 0.06
C PRO A 261 6.51 -2.96 1.45
N GLY A 262 5.42 -3.66 1.76
CA GLY A 262 4.70 -3.53 3.03
C GLY A 262 3.59 -2.47 3.03
N THR A 263 3.42 -1.71 1.95
CA THR A 263 2.31 -0.77 1.75
C THR A 263 1.59 -1.07 0.43
N THR A 264 0.67 -0.19 0.02
CA THR A 264 -0.01 -0.25 -1.29
C THR A 264 0.32 0.95 -2.17
N GLU A 265 1.26 1.78 -1.74
CA GLU A 265 1.64 3.03 -2.41
C GLU A 265 2.37 2.76 -3.72
N THR A 266 1.96 3.44 -4.79
CA THR A 266 2.66 3.42 -6.07
C THR A 266 3.72 4.53 -6.13
N ASN A 267 4.37 4.71 -7.29
CA ASN A 267 5.26 5.84 -7.51
C ASN A 267 4.56 7.21 -7.64
N ILE A 268 3.22 7.26 -7.67
CA ILE A 268 2.44 8.49 -7.73
C ILE A 268 1.71 8.67 -6.39
N PRO A 269 2.02 9.73 -5.61
CA PRO A 269 1.31 10.01 -4.36
C PRO A 269 -0.20 10.14 -4.57
N GLY A 270 -0.99 9.49 -3.72
CA GLY A 270 -2.45 9.43 -3.86
C GLY A 270 -2.96 8.37 -4.85
N VAL A 271 -2.07 7.56 -5.42
CA VAL A 271 -2.46 6.38 -6.20
C VAL A 271 -1.94 5.12 -5.51
N PHE A 272 -2.87 4.23 -5.20
CA PHE A 272 -2.63 2.98 -4.49
C PHE A 272 -2.98 1.80 -5.39
N ALA A 273 -2.34 0.65 -5.20
CA ALA A 273 -2.65 -0.58 -5.93
C ALA A 273 -2.82 -1.77 -4.98
N CYS A 274 -3.83 -2.61 -5.25
CA CYS A 274 -4.14 -3.76 -4.41
C CYS A 274 -4.71 -4.94 -5.20
N GLY A 275 -4.64 -6.12 -4.60
CA GLY A 275 -4.97 -7.39 -5.25
C GLY A 275 -3.99 -7.77 -6.36
N ASP A 276 -4.46 -8.63 -7.25
CA ASP A 276 -3.65 -9.29 -8.28
C ASP A 276 -3.03 -8.34 -9.30
N VAL A 277 -3.42 -7.06 -9.36
CA VAL A 277 -2.78 -6.10 -10.27
C VAL A 277 -1.33 -5.77 -9.86
N GLN A 278 -1.01 -5.95 -8.56
CA GLN A 278 0.33 -5.78 -8.00
C GLN A 278 0.90 -7.09 -7.41
N ASP A 279 0.06 -8.07 -7.08
CA ASP A 279 0.48 -9.36 -6.54
C ASP A 279 0.60 -10.44 -7.62
N HIS A 280 1.83 -10.72 -8.07
CA HIS A 280 2.11 -11.86 -8.96
C HIS A 280 2.41 -13.17 -8.19
N ARG A 281 2.49 -13.12 -6.85
CA ARG A 281 2.97 -14.22 -6.01
C ARG A 281 1.84 -15.06 -5.41
N TYR A 282 0.90 -14.44 -4.69
CA TYR A 282 -0.13 -15.18 -3.95
C TYR A 282 -1.40 -15.39 -4.78
N ARG A 283 -1.95 -14.32 -5.37
CA ARG A 283 -3.10 -14.38 -6.30
C ARG A 283 -4.28 -15.17 -5.72
N GLN A 284 -4.72 -14.81 -4.53
CA GLN A 284 -5.87 -15.43 -3.84
C GLN A 284 -6.88 -14.36 -3.45
N ALA A 285 -8.16 -14.73 -3.42
CA ALA A 285 -9.24 -13.82 -3.04
C ALA A 285 -9.02 -13.19 -1.65
N ILE A 286 -8.50 -13.96 -0.69
CA ILE A 286 -8.26 -13.47 0.66
C ILE A 286 -7.04 -12.55 0.77
N SER A 287 -5.96 -12.81 0.01
CA SER A 287 -4.81 -11.88 -0.04
C SER A 287 -5.20 -10.58 -0.77
N ALA A 288 -6.02 -10.69 -1.82
CA ALA A 288 -6.58 -9.55 -2.51
C ALA A 288 -7.48 -8.70 -1.60
N ALA A 289 -8.37 -9.32 -0.82
CA ALA A 289 -9.18 -8.62 0.18
C ALA A 289 -8.30 -7.93 1.23
N GLY A 290 -7.27 -8.62 1.76
CA GLY A 290 -6.33 -8.06 2.73
C GLY A 290 -5.59 -6.83 2.20
N THR A 291 -5.04 -6.89 0.99
CA THR A 291 -4.39 -5.72 0.36
C THR A 291 -5.39 -4.63 -0.02
N GLY A 292 -6.66 -4.97 -0.29
CA GLY A 292 -7.75 -4.00 -0.45
C GLY A 292 -8.01 -3.19 0.81
N CYS A 293 -7.99 -3.83 1.99
CA CYS A 293 -8.02 -3.16 3.28
C CYS A 293 -6.81 -2.22 3.45
N MET A 294 -5.60 -2.71 3.17
CA MET A 294 -4.38 -1.88 3.24
C MET A 294 -4.51 -0.63 2.36
N ALA A 295 -4.97 -0.78 1.12
CA ALA A 295 -5.13 0.36 0.20
C ALA A 295 -6.17 1.37 0.67
N ALA A 296 -7.26 0.92 1.30
CA ALA A 296 -8.22 1.85 1.89
C ALA A 296 -7.60 2.66 3.03
N LEU A 297 -6.84 2.02 3.93
CA LEU A 297 -6.21 2.68 5.07
C LEU A 297 -5.05 3.59 4.66
N ASP A 298 -4.26 3.19 3.66
CA ASP A 298 -3.21 4.05 3.08
C ASP A 298 -3.85 5.27 2.40
N CYS A 299 -4.92 5.06 1.63
CA CYS A 299 -5.67 6.11 0.96
C CYS A 299 -6.37 7.07 1.94
N GLU A 300 -7.03 6.54 2.96
CA GLU A 300 -7.65 7.33 4.03
C GLU A 300 -6.59 8.20 4.71
N ARG A 301 -5.48 7.62 5.17
CA ARG A 301 -4.39 8.38 5.81
C ARG A 301 -3.82 9.44 4.89
N PHE A 302 -3.64 9.14 3.60
CA PHE A 302 -3.17 10.11 2.62
C PHE A 302 -4.18 11.25 2.45
N LEU A 303 -5.46 10.94 2.27
CA LEU A 303 -6.52 11.93 2.13
C LEU A 303 -6.79 12.72 3.41
N GLU A 304 -6.56 12.15 4.59
CA GLU A 304 -6.67 12.85 5.86
C GLU A 304 -5.45 13.73 6.11
N SER A 305 -4.25 13.24 5.79
CA SER A 305 -3.03 14.06 5.79
C SER A 305 -3.12 15.20 4.76
N ASP A 306 -3.87 15.01 3.68
CA ASP A 306 -4.22 16.04 2.69
C ASP A 306 -5.45 16.87 3.08
N ALA A 307 -6.39 16.38 3.89
CA ALA A 307 -7.50 17.16 4.44
C ALA A 307 -7.04 18.11 5.56
N VAL A 308 -5.83 17.85 6.06
CA VAL A 308 -4.95 18.73 6.84
C VAL A 308 -4.13 19.64 5.88
N HIS A 309 -4.50 19.73 4.59
CA HIS A 309 -3.97 20.66 3.60
C HIS A 309 -5.11 21.32 2.79
N ASP A 310 -5.70 22.35 3.40
CA ASP A 310 -6.37 23.42 2.67
C ASP A 310 -5.31 24.30 2.00
N TRP A 311 -5.20 24.26 0.67
CA TRP A 311 -4.25 25.09 -0.09
C TRP A 311 -4.67 26.58 -0.14
N SER A 312 -5.67 27.00 0.64
CA SER A 312 -6.09 28.39 0.80
C SER A 312 -6.17 28.90 2.24
N MET A 313 -5.88 28.05 3.24
CA MET A 313 -5.75 28.46 4.64
C MET A 313 -4.57 27.72 5.26
N SER A 314 -3.51 28.45 5.61
CA SER A 314 -2.40 27.97 6.42
C SER A 314 -2.90 27.13 7.59
N GLU A 315 -2.56 25.83 7.62
CA GLU A 315 -2.58 25.07 8.86
C GLU A 315 -1.75 25.80 9.93
N PRO A 316 -2.17 25.78 11.20
CA PRO A 316 -1.42 26.42 12.25
C PRO A 316 -0.04 25.76 12.29
N LYS A 317 1.01 26.59 12.15
CA LYS A 317 2.37 26.22 12.53
C LYS A 317 2.26 25.49 13.89
N GLN A 318 2.55 24.19 13.93
CA GLN A 318 2.54 23.44 15.20
C GLN A 318 3.67 23.93 16.15
N TYR A 319 4.54 24.80 15.63
CA TYR A 319 5.53 25.57 16.35
C TYR A 319 5.16 27.06 16.50
N GLN A 320 5.52 27.58 17.67
CA GLN A 320 5.48 28.98 18.09
C GLN A 320 6.64 29.81 17.51
N ALA A 321 6.43 31.06 17.09
CA ALA A 321 7.53 32.03 17.12
C ALA A 321 7.61 32.63 18.54
N LEU A 322 8.71 32.37 19.24
CA LEU A 322 9.04 33.06 20.50
C LEU A 322 9.42 34.52 20.24
N VAL A 323 10.16 34.73 19.16
CA VAL A 323 10.43 36.04 18.58
C VAL A 323 10.13 35.90 17.10
N GLU A 324 9.22 36.76 16.62
CA GLU A 324 8.74 36.74 15.23
C GLU A 324 9.91 36.66 14.24
N ASP A 325 9.79 35.75 13.28
CA ASP A 325 10.78 35.45 12.23
C ASP A 325 12.21 35.07 12.67
N LYS A 326 12.44 34.86 13.97
CA LYS A 326 13.81 34.71 14.51
C LYS A 326 14.02 33.56 15.48
N ILE A 327 13.09 33.32 16.40
CA ILE A 327 13.22 32.26 17.39
C ILE A 327 11.96 31.41 17.36
N PHE A 328 12.12 30.12 17.05
CA PHE A 328 11.03 29.17 16.89
C PHE A 328 11.05 28.11 17.99
N VAL A 329 9.87 27.72 18.46
CA VAL A 329 9.68 26.82 19.60
C VAL A 329 8.67 25.76 19.26
N GLY A 330 9.11 24.50 19.28
CA GLY A 330 8.28 23.37 18.89
C GLY A 330 8.65 22.07 19.58
N SER A 331 7.96 21.02 19.17
CA SER A 331 8.28 19.63 19.46
C SER A 331 9.40 19.13 18.54
N ALA A 332 9.93 17.94 18.82
CA ALA A 332 10.98 17.34 17.99
C ALA A 332 10.50 17.06 16.55
N SER A 333 9.22 16.76 16.34
CA SER A 333 8.64 16.54 15.02
C SER A 333 8.49 17.83 14.20
N ASP A 334 8.56 19.01 14.82
CA ASP A 334 8.37 20.29 14.12
C ASP A 334 9.67 20.83 13.51
N VAL A 335 10.83 20.31 13.92
CA VAL A 335 12.14 20.85 13.59
C VAL A 335 12.40 20.86 12.09
N GLU A 336 12.03 19.79 11.39
CA GLU A 336 12.21 19.70 9.94
C GLU A 336 11.39 20.77 9.21
N SER A 337 10.15 21.01 9.64
CA SER A 337 9.29 22.06 9.10
C SER A 337 9.88 23.45 9.36
N MET A 338 10.45 23.71 10.55
CA MET A 338 11.12 24.99 10.83
C MET A 338 12.37 25.19 9.97
N ILE A 339 13.15 24.14 9.71
CA ILE A 339 14.32 24.21 8.82
C ILE A 339 13.88 24.53 7.39
N GLN A 340 12.94 23.76 6.85
CA GLN A 340 12.54 23.86 5.44
C GLN A 340 11.72 25.12 5.13
N ASN A 341 10.78 25.47 6.01
CA ASN A 341 9.81 26.53 5.74
C ASN A 341 10.25 27.89 6.29
N GLU A 342 10.90 27.91 7.45
CA GLU A 342 11.33 29.17 8.08
C GLU A 342 12.81 29.47 7.85
N GLY A 343 13.58 28.52 7.34
CA GLY A 343 15.02 28.70 7.10
C GLY A 343 15.82 28.76 8.40
N VAL A 344 15.51 27.90 9.37
CA VAL A 344 16.28 27.81 10.62
C VAL A 344 17.70 27.33 10.35
N GLU A 345 18.66 28.04 10.94
CA GLU A 345 20.10 27.81 10.76
C GLU A 345 20.76 27.17 11.99
N VAL A 346 20.14 27.26 13.16
CA VAL A 346 20.63 26.69 14.42
C VAL A 346 19.51 25.95 15.13
N VAL A 347 19.76 24.70 15.54
CA VAL A 347 18.83 23.90 16.34
C VAL A 347 19.46 23.56 17.68
N VAL A 348 18.78 23.90 18.78
CA VAL A 348 19.16 23.52 20.15
C VAL A 348 18.26 22.38 20.64
N ASP A 349 18.79 21.16 20.65
CA ASP A 349 18.11 19.95 21.13
C ASP A 349 18.26 19.84 22.66
N LEU A 350 17.15 20.04 23.38
CA LEU A 350 17.12 20.04 24.85
C LEU A 350 17.07 18.62 25.48
N ARG A 351 17.07 17.56 24.66
CA ARG A 351 17.15 16.17 25.13
C ARG A 351 18.53 15.56 24.94
N GLY A 352 19.29 16.05 23.97
CA GLY A 352 20.57 15.44 23.57
C GLY A 352 20.40 14.00 23.07
N GLU A 353 19.22 13.66 22.54
CA GLU A 353 18.87 12.31 22.07
C GLU A 353 18.95 12.18 20.54
N ALA A 354 19.10 13.28 19.80
CA ALA A 354 19.22 13.20 18.34
C ALA A 354 20.53 12.49 17.94
N GLN A 355 20.46 11.27 17.41
CA GLN A 355 21.58 10.69 16.66
C GLN A 355 21.73 11.48 15.35
N GLN A 356 22.89 12.06 15.09
CA GLN A 356 23.20 12.59 13.75
C GLN A 356 23.31 11.41 12.76
N PRO A 357 22.73 11.45 11.53
CA PRO A 357 21.90 12.50 10.92
C PRO A 357 20.51 11.95 10.52
N ALA A 358 19.44 12.34 11.22
CA ALA A 358 18.07 12.13 10.75
C ALA A 358 17.53 13.31 9.90
N PHE A 359 18.32 14.38 9.72
CA PHE A 359 17.88 15.62 9.08
C PHE A 359 18.90 16.06 8.03
N SER A 360 18.40 16.38 6.83
CA SER A 360 19.12 16.30 5.56
C SER A 360 19.92 17.54 5.14
N ASP A 361 19.89 18.64 5.91
CA ASP A 361 20.62 19.86 5.55
C ASP A 361 21.97 19.98 6.28
N PRO A 362 23.11 19.83 5.58
CA PRO A 362 24.44 19.96 6.18
C PRO A 362 24.78 21.41 6.62
N ASN A 363 23.98 22.40 6.27
CA ASN A 363 24.21 23.81 6.62
C ASN A 363 23.60 24.22 7.97
N VAL A 364 22.82 23.35 8.61
CA VAL A 364 22.18 23.63 9.90
C VAL A 364 23.09 23.21 11.05
N GLN A 365 23.34 24.13 11.98
CA GLN A 365 24.15 23.87 13.18
C GLN A 365 23.30 23.24 14.28
N TRP A 366 23.68 22.05 14.74
CA TRP A 366 23.01 21.35 15.84
C TRP A 366 23.79 21.49 17.16
N ILE A 367 23.09 21.88 18.22
CA ILE A 367 23.61 22.04 19.57
C ILE A 367 22.81 21.13 20.49
N GLN A 368 23.46 20.19 21.16
CA GLN A 368 22.79 19.20 22.01
C GLN A 368 23.05 19.51 23.48
N ILE A 369 21.98 19.71 24.25
CA ILE A 369 22.03 20.01 25.68
C ILE A 369 20.98 19.13 26.37
N ALA A 370 21.42 18.02 26.93
CA ALA A 370 20.53 17.05 27.59
C ALA A 370 20.02 17.60 28.94
N LEU A 371 18.87 18.27 28.92
CA LEU A 371 18.17 18.71 30.11
C LEU A 371 17.37 17.54 30.71
N SER A 372 17.32 17.43 32.03
CA SER A 372 16.52 16.40 32.71
C SER A 372 15.12 16.92 33.10
N ASP A 373 14.15 16.01 33.26
CA ASP A 373 12.79 16.35 33.70
C ASP A 373 12.66 16.65 35.20
N GLU A 374 13.64 16.24 36.00
CA GLU A 374 13.58 16.26 37.47
C GLU A 374 14.25 17.48 38.11
N GLY A 375 14.95 18.32 37.33
CA GLY A 375 15.44 19.64 37.77
C GLY A 375 16.31 19.61 39.03
N ASN A 376 17.32 18.75 39.09
CA ASN A 376 18.27 18.68 40.22
C ASN A 376 19.27 19.87 40.19
N SER A 377 20.00 20.12 41.28
CA SER A 377 20.84 21.32 41.49
C SER A 377 21.93 21.59 40.43
N ASP A 378 22.37 20.56 39.70
CA ASP A 378 23.35 20.68 38.60
C ASP A 378 22.75 21.18 37.27
N GLN A 379 21.41 21.31 37.18
CA GLN A 379 20.73 21.66 35.93
C GLN A 379 20.60 23.16 35.68
N SER A 380 20.78 24.03 36.69
CA SER A 380 20.78 25.49 36.47
C SER A 380 21.84 25.91 35.46
N THR A 381 23.02 25.29 35.49
CA THR A 381 24.11 25.55 34.53
C THR A 381 23.73 25.13 33.11
N LEU A 382 23.02 24.02 32.94
CA LEU A 382 22.60 23.53 31.62
C LEU A 382 21.43 24.35 31.05
N PHE A 383 20.49 24.79 31.90
CA PHE A 383 19.47 25.76 31.48
C PHE A 383 20.11 27.08 31.03
N LYS A 384 21.07 27.59 31.80
CA LYS A 384 21.85 28.77 31.42
C LYS A 384 22.54 28.60 30.07
N GLN A 385 23.23 27.48 29.88
CA GLN A 385 23.89 27.16 28.61
C GLN A 385 22.91 27.11 27.43
N ALA A 386 21.74 26.47 27.60
CA ALA A 386 20.73 26.40 26.55
C ALA A 386 20.17 27.77 26.18
N ILE A 387 19.88 28.61 27.18
CA ILE A 387 19.41 29.98 26.98
C ILE A 387 20.50 30.81 26.26
N GLU A 388 21.76 30.70 26.70
CA GLU A 388 22.88 31.43 26.11
C GLU A 388 23.11 31.06 24.65
N GLU A 389 23.02 29.79 24.26
CA GLU A 389 23.18 29.38 22.87
C GLU A 389 22.04 29.86 21.97
N VAL A 390 20.78 29.84 22.46
CA VAL A 390 19.65 30.43 21.74
C VAL A 390 19.84 31.94 21.55
N VAL A 391 20.19 32.66 22.62
CA VAL A 391 20.39 34.12 22.59
C VAL A 391 21.58 34.51 21.72
N LYS A 392 22.66 33.73 21.75
CA LYS A 392 23.86 33.94 20.93
C LYS A 392 23.56 33.73 19.45
N ALA A 393 22.83 32.67 19.08
CA ALA A 393 22.40 32.46 17.71
C ALA A 393 21.54 33.62 17.21
N TYR A 394 20.57 34.04 18.02
CA TYR A 394 19.71 35.20 17.75
C TYR A 394 20.52 36.49 17.54
N LYS A 395 21.45 36.82 18.46
CA LYS A 395 22.29 38.03 18.38
C LYS A 395 23.24 38.02 17.18
N ASN A 396 23.61 36.84 16.70
CA ASN A 396 24.40 36.68 15.47
C ASN A 396 23.54 36.76 14.19
N GLY A 397 22.26 37.12 14.31
CA GLY A 397 21.34 37.31 13.19
C GLY A 397 20.69 36.04 12.66
N LYS A 398 21.05 34.87 13.22
CA LYS A 398 20.57 33.57 12.75
C LYS A 398 19.13 33.30 13.17
N LYS A 399 18.42 32.53 12.36
CA LYS A 399 17.14 31.92 12.76
C LYS A 399 17.41 30.67 13.60
N VAL A 400 16.84 30.60 14.80
CA VAL A 400 17.10 29.53 15.77
C VAL A 400 15.82 28.80 16.16
N ALA A 401 15.90 27.48 16.24
CA ALA A 401 14.86 26.64 16.84
C ALA A 401 15.38 25.94 18.09
N PHE A 402 14.51 25.73 19.08
CA PHE A 402 14.79 24.81 20.17
C PHE A 402 13.56 23.95 20.49
N HIS A 403 13.81 22.70 20.91
CA HIS A 403 12.74 21.71 21.08
C HIS A 403 13.03 20.67 22.17
N CYS A 404 11.97 19.96 22.59
CA CYS A 404 12.04 18.76 23.44
C CYS A 404 10.89 17.80 23.05
N ASN A 405 11.15 16.49 23.03
CA ASN A 405 10.12 15.47 22.77
C ASN A 405 9.12 15.43 23.95
N GLY A 406 7.84 15.69 23.66
CA GLY A 406 6.74 15.77 24.64
C GLY A 406 6.35 17.17 25.14
N GLY A 407 6.97 18.25 24.66
CA GLY A 407 6.44 19.63 24.74
C GLY A 407 6.22 20.26 26.13
N ARG A 408 6.70 19.67 27.24
CA ARG A 408 6.41 20.16 28.61
C ARG A 408 7.68 20.33 29.45
N GLY A 409 7.69 21.30 30.37
CA GLY A 409 8.78 21.56 31.31
C GLY A 409 9.96 22.30 30.70
N ARG A 410 10.82 21.56 30.00
CA ARG A 410 12.17 22.02 29.56
C ARG A 410 12.09 23.16 28.55
N THR A 411 11.24 22.98 27.52
CA THR A 411 10.99 23.98 26.48
C THR A 411 10.46 25.29 27.07
N GLY A 412 9.55 25.20 28.04
CA GLY A 412 9.01 26.39 28.71
C GLY A 412 10.06 27.17 29.49
N ALA A 413 10.92 26.46 30.22
CA ALA A 413 11.94 27.10 31.02
C ALA A 413 13.00 27.81 30.16
N VAL A 414 13.42 27.19 29.04
CA VAL A 414 14.33 27.83 28.08
C VAL A 414 13.67 29.01 27.38
N ALA A 415 12.38 28.92 27.02
CA ALA A 415 11.63 30.02 26.41
C ALA A 415 11.53 31.23 27.35
N ALA A 416 11.14 31.02 28.62
CA ALA A 416 11.03 32.09 29.61
C ALA A 416 12.39 32.72 29.92
N GLY A 417 13.44 31.91 30.08
CA GLY A 417 14.81 32.41 30.28
C GLY A 417 15.35 33.18 29.08
N THR A 418 14.97 32.80 27.86
CA THR A 418 15.31 33.53 26.62
C THR A 418 14.62 34.90 26.60
N HIS A 419 13.33 34.98 26.96
CA HIS A 419 12.62 36.27 27.10
C HIS A 419 13.31 37.23 28.06
N LEU A 420 13.73 36.74 29.23
CA LEU A 420 14.46 37.53 30.23
C LEU A 420 15.83 37.98 29.69
N SER A 421 16.58 37.07 29.08
CA SER A 421 17.94 37.36 28.58
C SER A 421 17.96 38.32 27.38
N LEU A 422 16.87 38.37 26.61
CA LEU A 422 16.67 39.32 25.53
C LEU A 422 16.06 40.65 25.99
N GLY A 423 15.69 40.79 27.27
CA GLY A 423 15.02 41.98 27.79
C GLY A 423 13.57 42.15 27.30
N LEU A 424 12.95 41.08 26.80
CA LEU A 424 11.54 41.08 26.35
C LEU A 424 10.55 41.01 27.53
N SER A 425 11.06 40.72 28.73
CA SER A 425 10.29 40.64 29.98
C SER A 425 11.19 41.07 31.13
N SER A 426 10.63 41.78 32.11
CA SER A 426 11.38 42.33 33.24
C SER A 426 11.37 41.41 34.46
N THR A 427 10.42 40.48 34.53
CA THR A 427 10.30 39.51 35.63
C THR A 427 10.02 38.12 35.10
N LEU A 428 10.39 37.08 35.88
CA LEU A 428 10.12 35.70 35.50
C LEU A 428 8.62 35.43 35.33
N GLN A 429 7.77 36.03 36.18
CA GLN A 429 6.32 35.89 36.05
C GLN A 429 5.81 36.44 34.71
N GLU A 430 6.26 37.63 34.32
CA GLU A 430 5.90 38.25 33.03
C GLU A 430 6.38 37.39 31.85
N ALA A 431 7.59 36.82 31.94
CA ALA A 431 8.12 35.93 30.91
C ALA A 431 7.29 34.64 30.79
N GLU A 432 6.85 34.05 31.91
CA GLU A 432 5.99 32.86 31.91
C GLU A 432 4.62 33.15 31.27
N GLU A 433 4.02 34.30 31.58
CA GLU A 433 2.74 34.72 31.01
C GLU A 433 2.85 34.91 29.49
N LYS A 434 3.86 35.66 29.01
CA LYS A 434 4.12 35.86 27.58
C LYS A 434 4.39 34.55 26.83
N VAL A 435 5.17 33.64 27.42
CA VAL A 435 5.44 32.34 26.82
C VAL A 435 4.19 31.46 26.75
N LYS A 436 3.27 31.57 27.72
CA LYS A 436 1.98 30.86 27.70
C LYS A 436 0.99 31.45 26.69
N GLU A 437 1.03 32.76 26.45
CA GLU A 437 0.28 33.39 25.37
C GLU A 437 0.72 32.84 24.01
N ILE A 438 2.02 32.60 23.85
CA ILE A 438 2.59 31.97 22.66
C ILE A 438 2.24 30.48 22.65
N ARG A 439 2.38 29.72 23.72
CA ARG A 439 1.96 28.30 23.70
C ARG A 439 1.33 27.89 25.01
N SER A 440 0.01 27.71 24.97
CA SER A 440 -0.83 27.40 26.15
C SER A 440 -0.47 26.09 26.84
N GLU A 441 0.12 25.13 26.12
CA GLU A 441 0.59 23.85 26.65
C GLU A 441 1.91 23.92 27.44
N ILE A 442 2.60 25.07 27.38
CA ILE A 442 3.85 25.26 28.12
C ILE A 442 3.56 25.33 29.62
N ASN A 443 4.14 24.36 30.34
CA ASN A 443 4.14 24.34 31.80
C ASN A 443 5.58 24.19 32.30
N ILE A 444 6.02 25.11 33.17
CA ILE A 444 7.35 25.09 33.80
C ILE A 444 7.19 24.42 35.17
N LYS A 445 7.98 23.36 35.43
CA LYS A 445 7.89 22.63 36.69
C LYS A 445 8.46 23.46 37.85
N PRO A 446 7.99 23.28 39.11
CA PRO A 446 8.46 24.06 40.26
C PRO A 446 9.99 24.12 40.43
N LYS A 447 10.68 22.99 40.27
CA LYS A 447 12.15 22.94 40.35
C LYS A 447 12.86 23.70 39.22
N GLN A 448 12.27 23.74 38.02
CA GLN A 448 12.81 24.53 36.90
C GLN A 448 12.61 26.03 37.15
N LYS A 449 11.49 26.40 37.77
CA LYS A 449 11.22 27.77 38.20
C LYS A 449 12.22 28.24 39.27
N GLU A 450 12.53 27.39 40.24
CA GLU A 450 13.58 27.66 41.24
C GLU A 450 14.95 27.87 40.58
N ALA A 451 15.30 27.03 39.59
CA ALA A 451 16.53 27.20 38.82
C ALA A 451 16.57 28.52 38.04
N LEU A 452 15.47 28.92 37.39
CA LEU A 452 15.37 30.21 36.69
C LEU A 452 15.43 31.39 37.67
N HIS A 453 14.76 31.31 38.82
CA HIS A 453 14.87 32.33 39.86
C HIS A 453 16.33 32.52 40.25
N LYS A 454 17.05 31.44 40.59
CA LYS A 454 18.47 31.51 40.95
C LYS A 454 19.34 32.12 39.85
N LEU A 455 19.01 31.91 38.57
CA LEU A 455 19.77 32.43 37.43
C LEU A 455 19.54 33.93 37.16
N PHE A 456 18.38 34.48 37.55
CA PHE A 456 17.97 35.85 37.23
C PHE A 456 17.68 36.71 38.49
N SER A 457 17.94 36.20 39.69
CA SER A 457 17.83 36.92 40.98
C SER A 457 19.16 37.48 41.49
N GLU A 458 20.26 37.21 40.77
CA GLU A 458 21.55 37.89 40.88
C GLU A 458 21.66 38.94 39.76
#